data_AF-A0A369B6G5-F1
#
_entry.id   AF-A0A369B6G5-F1
#
_cell.length_a   1.000
_cell.length_b   1.000
_cell.length_c   1.000
_cell.angle_alpha   90.00
_cell.angle_beta   90.00
_cell.angle_gamma   90.00
#
_symmetry.space_group_name_H-M   'P 1'
#
loop_
_entity.id
_entity.type
_entity.pdbx_description
1 polymer ?
#
loop_
_entity_poly.entity_id
_entity_poly.type
_entity_poly.pdbx_seq_one_letter_code
_entity_poly.pdbx_strand_id
1 'polypeptide(L)'
;MKYYTREMYEKDQVMDWLLMDKTIFSDLERYYVENGIDFNVKHEETNKLLLKYLPEHLRDKIYSIKDAIYLDKYDALFRPYLVDELEKWKNDIKQECISNSQAYSKYLNSIAMLLPDGVQTLIKTSLHDAQLIEINKPTENTIAFELDGSNCCPPQGRYIMLFSDVNFFHMTQDILPKWWIYEEIELINEDCFRMGILFDNGECELIANNLILKTK
;
A
#
# COMPACT_ATOMS: atom_id res chain seq x y z
N MET A 1 4.22 -8.36 6.80
CA MET A 1 4.31 -6.90 7.00
C MET A 1 4.00 -6.56 8.45
N LYS A 2 4.80 -5.71 9.09
CA LYS A 2 4.69 -5.32 10.51
C LYS A 2 4.27 -3.86 10.69
N TYR A 3 4.72 -2.95 9.84
CA TYR A 3 4.49 -1.51 9.98
C TYR A 3 3.38 -1.00 9.05
N TYR A 4 3.40 -1.41 7.78
CA TYR A 4 2.39 -1.09 6.78
C TYR A 4 1.73 -2.38 6.27
N THR A 5 0.73 -2.82 7.03
CA THR A 5 0.00 -4.07 6.77
C THR A 5 -0.98 -3.93 5.61
N ARG A 6 -1.47 -5.05 5.06
CA ARG A 6 -2.61 -5.06 4.14
C ARG A 6 -3.79 -4.24 4.66
N GLU A 7 -4.12 -4.39 5.95
CA GLU A 7 -5.20 -3.64 6.57
C GLU A 7 -4.93 -2.13 6.54
N MET A 8 -3.70 -1.69 6.80
CA MET A 8 -3.36 -0.28 6.72
C MET A 8 -3.51 0.26 5.29
N TYR A 9 -2.98 -0.47 4.31
CA TYR A 9 -3.11 -0.09 2.90
C TYR A 9 -4.57 0.01 2.45
N GLU A 10 -5.42 -0.93 2.87
CA GLU A 10 -6.85 -0.88 2.55
C GLU A 10 -7.56 0.30 3.23
N LYS A 11 -7.20 0.64 4.48
CA LYS A 11 -7.69 1.85 5.15
C LYS A 11 -7.23 3.11 4.43
N ASP A 12 -5.95 3.19 4.03
CA ASP A 12 -5.40 4.34 3.31
C ASP A 12 -6.09 4.58 1.97
N GLN A 13 -6.41 3.52 1.22
CA GLN A 13 -7.21 3.64 0.01
C GLN A 13 -8.59 4.27 0.25
N VAL A 14 -9.24 3.97 1.38
CA VAL A 14 -10.51 4.63 1.75
C VAL A 14 -10.26 6.08 2.15
N MET A 15 -9.20 6.33 2.92
CA MET A 15 -8.85 7.65 3.43
C MET A 15 -8.53 8.65 2.33
N ASP A 16 -7.87 8.23 1.24
CA ASP A 16 -7.59 9.09 0.08
C ASP A 16 -8.86 9.71 -0.49
N TRP A 17 -9.98 8.97 -0.50
CA TRP A 17 -11.27 9.51 -0.90
C TRP A 17 -11.88 10.42 0.15
N LEU A 18 -11.86 10.03 1.42
CA LEU A 18 -12.49 10.80 2.51
C LEU A 18 -11.76 12.11 2.85
N LEU A 19 -10.50 12.23 2.43
CA LEU A 19 -9.69 13.44 2.54
C LEU A 19 -9.69 14.28 1.26
N MET A 20 -10.31 13.80 0.18
CA MET A 20 -10.44 14.54 -1.05
C MET A 20 -11.24 15.82 -0.83
N ASP A 21 -10.79 16.91 -1.44
CA ASP A 21 -11.55 18.16 -1.43
C ASP A 21 -12.93 17.96 -2.08
N LYS A 22 -13.96 18.49 -1.45
CA LYS A 22 -15.36 18.29 -1.88
C LYS A 22 -15.65 18.89 -3.26
N THR A 23 -14.98 19.98 -3.63
CA THR A 23 -15.17 20.59 -4.95
C THR A 23 -14.57 19.69 -6.02
N ILE A 24 -13.39 19.11 -5.76
CA ILE A 24 -12.77 18.10 -6.62
C ILE A 24 -13.67 16.87 -6.76
N PHE A 25 -14.20 16.37 -5.64
CA PHE A 25 -15.11 15.23 -5.64
C PHE A 25 -16.39 15.51 -6.45
N SER A 26 -17.01 16.67 -6.25
CA SER A 26 -18.23 17.07 -6.96
C SER A 26 -18.00 17.21 -8.47
N ASP A 27 -16.82 17.67 -8.89
CA ASP A 27 -16.47 17.78 -10.31
C ASP A 27 -16.25 16.40 -10.94
N LEU A 28 -15.58 15.49 -10.22
CA LEU A 28 -15.40 14.09 -10.63
C LEU A 28 -16.74 13.36 -10.75
N GLU A 29 -17.62 13.54 -9.76
CA GLU A 29 -18.97 12.97 -9.79
C GLU A 29 -19.77 13.49 -10.99
N ARG A 30 -19.74 14.80 -11.24
CA ARG A 30 -20.40 15.39 -12.41
C ARG A 30 -19.87 14.78 -13.71
N TYR A 31 -18.55 14.63 -13.84
CA TYR A 31 -17.94 13.96 -15.00
C TYR A 31 -18.48 12.54 -15.19
N TYR A 32 -18.58 11.74 -14.13
CA TYR A 32 -19.14 10.38 -14.24
C TYR A 32 -20.60 10.39 -14.67
N VAL A 33 -21.44 11.25 -14.08
CA VAL A 33 -22.86 11.39 -14.47
C VAL A 33 -22.99 11.78 -15.94
N GLU A 34 -22.22 12.76 -16.40
CA GLU A 34 -22.22 13.21 -17.81
C GLU A 34 -21.79 12.12 -18.79
N ASN A 35 -20.98 11.16 -18.35
CA ASN A 35 -20.52 10.03 -19.14
C ASN A 35 -21.33 8.74 -18.89
N GLY A 36 -22.45 8.81 -18.15
CA GLY A 36 -23.31 7.66 -17.86
C GLY A 36 -22.66 6.59 -16.96
N ILE A 37 -21.67 6.98 -16.15
CA ILE A 37 -20.96 6.11 -15.22
C ILE A 37 -21.58 6.27 -13.82
N ASP A 38 -22.02 5.17 -13.21
CA ASP A 38 -22.45 5.17 -11.81
C ASP A 38 -21.22 5.16 -10.89
N PHE A 39 -21.09 6.19 -10.04
CA PHE A 39 -19.97 6.34 -9.12
C PHE A 39 -19.83 5.14 -8.16
N ASN A 40 -20.94 4.67 -7.59
CA ASN A 40 -20.92 3.61 -6.59
C ASN A 40 -20.55 2.26 -7.21
N VAL A 41 -21.01 2.00 -8.44
CA VAL A 41 -20.60 0.80 -9.21
C VAL A 41 -19.12 0.91 -9.60
N LYS A 42 -18.67 2.08 -10.07
CA LYS A 42 -17.28 2.29 -10.45
C LYS A 42 -16.31 2.09 -9.28
N HIS A 43 -16.73 2.44 -8.06
CA HIS A 43 -15.94 2.37 -6.83
C HIS A 43 -16.47 1.30 -5.85
N GLU A 44 -17.03 0.21 -6.36
CA GLU A 44 -17.62 -0.86 -5.54
C GLU A 44 -16.60 -1.44 -4.54
N GLU A 45 -15.36 -1.69 -4.98
CA GLU A 45 -14.32 -2.23 -4.11
C GLU A 45 -13.95 -1.27 -2.99
N THR A 46 -13.82 0.04 -3.27
CA THR A 46 -13.54 1.03 -2.23
C THR A 46 -14.73 1.18 -1.26
N ASN A 47 -15.97 1.05 -1.75
CA ASN A 47 -17.16 1.00 -0.88
C ASN A 47 -17.15 -0.24 0.03
N LYS A 48 -16.73 -1.41 -0.47
CA LYS A 48 -16.55 -2.62 0.36
C LYS A 48 -15.50 -2.41 1.45
N LEU A 49 -14.37 -1.80 1.10
CA LEU A 49 -13.32 -1.46 2.07
C LEU A 49 -13.82 -0.48 3.13
N LEU A 50 -14.55 0.56 2.72
CA LEU A 50 -15.19 1.49 3.66
C LEU A 50 -16.04 0.71 4.67
N LEU A 51 -17.00 -0.10 4.20
CA LEU A 51 -17.90 -0.82 5.10
C LEU A 51 -17.19 -1.83 6.01
N LYS A 52 -16.10 -2.43 5.53
CA LYS A 52 -15.24 -3.33 6.32
C LYS A 52 -14.61 -2.61 7.51
N TYR A 53 -14.06 -1.42 7.29
CA TYR A 53 -13.28 -0.68 8.29
C TYR A 53 -14.05 0.39 9.06
N LEU A 54 -15.22 0.78 8.57
CA LEU A 54 -16.07 1.76 9.21
C LEU A 54 -16.46 1.27 10.62
N PRO A 55 -16.36 2.14 11.65
CA PRO A 55 -16.81 1.81 13.00
C PRO A 55 -18.25 1.30 13.02
N GLU A 56 -18.53 0.27 13.82
CA GLU A 56 -19.83 -0.42 13.82
C GLU A 56 -21.02 0.52 13.99
N HIS A 57 -20.90 1.53 14.85
CA HIS A 57 -21.96 2.51 15.11
C HIS A 57 -22.27 3.43 13.91
N LEU A 58 -21.38 3.53 12.93
CA LEU A 58 -21.58 4.30 11.70
C LEU A 58 -22.10 3.43 10.53
N ARG A 59 -22.03 2.10 10.61
CA ARG A 59 -22.38 1.18 9.48
C ARG A 59 -23.84 1.24 9.05
N ASP A 60 -24.75 1.61 9.94
CA ASP A 60 -26.18 1.80 9.62
C ASP A 60 -26.52 3.23 9.20
N LYS A 61 -25.51 4.04 8.89
CA LYS A 61 -25.65 5.47 8.55
C LYS A 61 -24.89 5.86 7.29
N ILE A 62 -23.82 5.15 6.98
CA ILE A 62 -22.96 5.40 5.81
C ILE A 62 -22.89 4.09 5.02
N TYR A 63 -23.34 4.13 3.77
CA TYR A 63 -23.38 2.95 2.89
C TYR A 63 -22.37 3.01 1.75
N SER A 64 -21.82 4.19 1.49
CA SER A 64 -20.85 4.44 0.43
C SER A 64 -19.89 5.59 0.78
N ILE A 65 -18.79 5.67 0.04
CA ILE A 65 -17.83 6.79 0.12
C ILE A 65 -18.52 8.11 -0.17
N LYS A 66 -19.44 8.11 -1.14
CA LYS A 66 -20.24 9.27 -1.49
C LYS A 66 -21.08 9.75 -0.29
N ASP A 67 -21.72 8.84 0.44
CA ASP A 67 -22.49 9.20 1.65
C ASP A 67 -21.57 9.81 2.72
N ALA A 68 -20.40 9.22 2.93
CA ALA A 68 -19.42 9.70 3.90
C ALA A 68 -18.91 11.12 3.56
N ILE A 69 -18.59 11.38 2.28
CA ILE A 69 -18.09 12.69 1.83
C ILE A 69 -19.16 13.78 1.97
N TYR A 70 -20.42 13.45 1.71
CA TYR A 70 -21.54 14.42 1.77
C TYR A 70 -22.21 14.56 3.14
N LEU A 71 -21.72 13.86 4.17
CA LEU A 71 -22.30 13.87 5.51
C LEU A 71 -22.37 15.30 6.14
N ASP A 72 -21.55 16.25 5.70
CA ASP A 72 -21.50 17.60 6.28
C ASP A 72 -22.64 18.55 5.83
N LYS A 73 -23.29 18.31 4.69
CA LYS A 73 -24.06 19.36 4.00
C LYS A 73 -25.50 19.50 4.48
N TYR A 74 -26.09 18.41 4.98
CA TYR A 74 -27.46 18.38 5.51
C TYR A 74 -27.52 17.73 6.88
N ASP A 75 -26.72 16.69 7.13
CA ASP A 75 -26.75 15.93 8.37
C ASP A 75 -25.97 16.58 9.52
N ALA A 76 -25.01 17.49 9.28
CA ALA A 76 -24.36 18.23 10.38
C ALA A 76 -25.36 19.04 11.23
N LEU A 77 -26.48 19.47 10.64
CA LEU A 77 -27.56 20.19 11.34
C LEU A 77 -28.45 19.26 12.18
N PHE A 78 -28.58 17.99 11.80
CA PHE A 78 -29.50 17.03 12.45
C PHE A 78 -28.79 15.93 13.24
N ARG A 79 -27.52 15.67 12.94
CA ARG A 79 -26.68 14.56 13.43
C ARG A 79 -25.20 14.99 13.52
N PRO A 80 -24.88 16.08 14.23
CA PRO A 80 -23.50 16.56 14.37
C PRO A 80 -22.55 15.49 14.93
N TYR A 81 -23.06 14.62 15.82
CA TYR A 81 -22.28 13.53 16.39
C TYR A 81 -21.70 12.57 15.35
N LEU A 82 -22.40 12.30 14.24
CA LEU A 82 -21.90 11.41 13.18
C LEU A 82 -20.72 12.02 12.43
N VAL A 83 -20.76 13.34 12.24
CA VAL A 83 -19.67 14.08 11.59
C VAL A 83 -18.43 14.05 12.49
N ASP A 84 -18.60 14.31 13.79
CA ASP A 84 -17.51 14.26 14.76
C ASP A 84 -16.89 12.86 14.88
N GLU A 85 -17.73 11.81 14.89
CA GLU A 85 -17.26 10.41 14.92
C GLU A 85 -16.50 10.02 13.65
N LEU A 86 -17.00 10.41 12.47
CA LEU A 86 -16.33 10.16 11.20
C LEU A 86 -14.98 10.90 11.12
N GLU A 87 -14.93 12.17 11.52
CA GLU A 87 -13.69 12.95 11.56
C GLU A 87 -12.70 12.41 12.59
N LYS A 88 -13.17 11.95 13.75
CA LYS A 88 -12.32 11.29 14.73
C LYS A 88 -11.70 10.02 14.14
N TRP A 89 -12.51 9.15 13.54
CA TRP A 89 -12.03 7.92 12.93
C TRP A 89 -11.01 8.18 11.80
N LYS A 90 -11.28 9.17 10.94
CA LYS A 90 -10.34 9.65 9.91
C LYS A 90 -9.00 10.08 10.51
N ASN A 91 -9.03 10.83 11.61
CA ASN A 91 -7.83 11.30 12.29
C ASN A 91 -7.07 10.15 12.98
N ASP A 92 -7.78 9.21 13.61
CA ASP A 92 -7.17 8.06 14.27
C ASP A 92 -6.37 7.20 13.27
N ILE A 93 -6.95 6.88 12.10
CA ILE A 93 -6.24 6.16 11.02
C ILE A 93 -5.01 6.96 10.57
N LYS A 94 -5.19 8.25 10.27
CA LYS A 94 -4.07 9.11 9.82
C LYS A 94 -2.92 9.13 10.83
N GLN A 95 -3.22 9.21 12.13
CA GLN A 95 -2.20 9.18 13.17
C GLN A 95 -1.52 7.80 13.26
N GLU A 96 -2.27 6.71 13.08
CA GLU A 96 -1.72 5.36 13.00
C GLU A 96 -0.71 5.24 11.86
N CYS A 97 -1.06 5.70 10.65
CA CYS A 97 -0.17 5.68 9.48
C CYS A 97 1.10 6.49 9.70
N ILE A 98 0.97 7.72 10.24
CA ILE A 98 2.10 8.59 10.55
C ILE A 98 3.02 7.92 11.59
N SER A 99 2.44 7.37 12.66
CA SER A 99 3.20 6.71 13.73
C SER A 99 3.97 5.50 13.20
N ASN A 100 3.33 4.65 12.40
CA ASN A 100 3.97 3.46 11.84
C ASN A 100 5.05 3.81 10.81
N SER A 101 4.80 4.77 9.93
CA SER A 101 5.79 5.27 8.97
C SER A 101 7.02 5.85 9.67
N GLN A 102 6.83 6.62 10.74
CA GLN A 102 7.92 7.15 11.55
C GLN A 102 8.67 6.06 12.30
N ALA A 103 7.97 5.08 12.87
CA ALA A 103 8.57 3.95 13.58
C ALA A 103 9.43 3.11 12.63
N TYR A 104 8.90 2.77 11.46
CA TYR A 104 9.65 2.02 10.44
C TYR A 104 10.85 2.81 9.93
N SER A 105 10.67 4.10 9.63
CA SER A 105 11.77 4.96 9.15
C SER A 105 12.92 5.04 10.17
N LYS A 106 12.60 5.17 11.48
CA LYS A 106 13.61 5.14 12.55
C LYS A 106 14.32 3.79 12.62
N TYR A 107 13.56 2.70 12.53
CA TYR A 107 14.10 1.36 12.54
C TYR A 107 15.02 1.11 11.34
N LEU A 108 14.56 1.38 10.13
CA LEU A 108 15.32 1.19 8.89
C LEU A 108 16.63 1.98 8.92
N ASN A 109 16.60 3.24 9.37
CA ASN A 109 17.81 4.04 9.55
C ASN A 109 18.80 3.44 10.56
N SER A 110 18.31 2.76 11.61
CA SER A 110 19.17 2.12 12.61
C SER A 110 19.90 0.87 12.09
N ILE A 111 19.34 0.20 11.06
CA ILE A 111 19.91 -1.01 10.47
C ILE A 111 20.55 -0.78 9.09
N ALA A 112 20.37 0.38 8.46
CA ALA A 112 20.73 0.63 7.06
C ALA A 112 22.19 0.28 6.73
N MET A 113 23.13 0.62 7.61
CA MET A 113 24.57 0.36 7.41
C MET A 113 24.97 -1.11 7.64
N LEU A 114 24.07 -1.92 8.20
CA LEU A 114 24.28 -3.35 8.45
C LEU A 114 23.70 -4.21 7.31
N LEU A 115 22.92 -3.62 6.42
CA LEU A 115 22.28 -4.34 5.32
C LEU A 115 23.26 -4.52 4.14
N PRO A 116 23.11 -5.59 3.33
CA PRO A 116 23.91 -5.77 2.11
C PRO A 116 23.78 -4.59 1.14
N ASP A 117 24.84 -4.32 0.37
CA ASP A 117 24.91 -3.16 -0.53
C ASP A 117 23.72 -3.04 -1.51
N GLY A 118 23.23 -4.16 -2.06
CA GLY A 118 22.08 -4.12 -2.95
C GLY A 118 20.77 -3.80 -2.23
N VAL A 119 20.64 -4.15 -0.95
CA VAL A 119 19.51 -3.74 -0.10
C VAL A 119 19.62 -2.24 0.22
N GLN A 120 20.82 -1.74 0.53
CA GLN A 120 21.05 -0.31 0.70
C GLN A 120 20.75 0.49 -0.58
N THR A 121 21.01 -0.10 -1.75
CA THR A 121 20.67 0.51 -3.04
C THR A 121 19.16 0.52 -3.24
N LEU A 122 18.48 -0.61 -2.96
CA LEU A 122 17.03 -0.70 -3.01
C LEU A 122 16.35 0.36 -2.15
N ILE A 123 16.79 0.59 -0.92
CA ILE A 123 16.20 1.62 -0.02
C ILE A 123 16.22 3.01 -0.65
N LYS A 124 17.20 3.30 -1.52
CA LYS A 124 17.31 4.57 -2.25
C LYS A 124 16.50 4.56 -3.56
N THR A 125 16.15 3.39 -4.06
CA THR A 125 15.38 3.15 -5.28
C THR A 125 13.93 2.85 -4.90
N SER A 126 13.07 3.87 -4.92
CA SER A 126 11.64 3.67 -4.71
C SER A 126 11.07 2.77 -5.82
N LEU A 127 10.60 1.57 -5.45
CA LEU A 127 9.90 0.65 -6.36
C LEU A 127 8.38 0.79 -6.31
N HIS A 128 7.84 1.79 -5.61
CA HIS A 128 6.41 2.09 -5.66
C HIS A 128 5.95 2.24 -7.11
N ASP A 129 4.85 1.57 -7.46
CA ASP A 129 4.29 1.48 -8.81
C ASP A 129 5.15 0.70 -9.82
N ALA A 130 6.19 -0.01 -9.37
CA ALA A 130 6.82 -1.01 -10.20
C ALA A 130 5.87 -2.19 -10.37
N GLN A 131 5.92 -2.85 -11.53
CA GLN A 131 5.15 -4.05 -11.75
C GLN A 131 6.05 -5.27 -11.70
N LEU A 132 5.82 -6.20 -10.77
CA LEU A 132 6.45 -7.52 -10.79
C LEU A 132 5.88 -8.30 -11.97
N ILE A 133 6.71 -8.58 -12.96
CA ILE A 133 6.29 -9.23 -14.21
C ILE A 133 6.75 -10.69 -14.29
N GLU A 134 7.84 -11.05 -13.61
CA GLU A 134 8.39 -12.40 -13.65
C GLU A 134 9.10 -12.77 -12.35
N ILE A 135 8.97 -14.03 -11.94
CA ILE A 135 9.71 -14.62 -10.83
C ILE A 135 10.44 -15.84 -11.37
N ASN A 136 11.77 -15.80 -11.28
CA ASN A 136 12.65 -16.88 -11.71
C ASN A 136 13.35 -17.50 -10.50
N LYS A 137 13.59 -18.81 -10.55
CA LYS A 137 14.38 -19.56 -9.55
C LYS A 137 15.58 -20.22 -10.23
N PRO A 138 16.67 -19.48 -10.49
CA PRO A 138 17.81 -20.00 -11.24
C PRO A 138 18.46 -21.22 -10.58
N THR A 139 18.45 -21.27 -9.25
CA THR A 139 18.89 -22.39 -8.42
C THR A 139 17.93 -22.58 -7.24
N GLU A 140 18.13 -23.62 -6.44
CA GLU A 140 17.32 -23.89 -5.24
C GLU A 140 17.36 -22.73 -4.22
N ASN A 141 18.50 -22.05 -4.11
CA ASN A 141 18.74 -21.00 -3.11
C ASN A 141 18.83 -19.59 -3.73
N THR A 142 18.36 -19.41 -4.97
CA THR A 142 18.33 -18.09 -5.62
C THR A 142 16.96 -17.80 -6.20
N ILE A 143 16.55 -16.55 -6.05
CA ILE A 143 15.29 -16.05 -6.61
C ILE A 143 15.60 -14.74 -7.34
N ALA A 144 15.05 -14.59 -8.54
CA ALA A 144 15.16 -13.37 -9.31
C ALA A 144 13.76 -12.81 -9.58
N PHE A 145 13.54 -11.54 -9.24
CA PHE A 145 12.36 -10.80 -9.66
C PHE A 145 12.73 -9.89 -10.83
N GLU A 146 11.95 -9.96 -11.91
CA GLU A 146 11.98 -8.93 -12.95
C GLU A 146 10.83 -7.96 -12.73
N LEU A 147 11.15 -6.67 -12.67
CA LEU A 147 10.16 -5.61 -12.51
C LEU A 147 10.20 -4.63 -13.68
N ASP A 148 9.00 -4.23 -14.12
CA ASP A 148 8.80 -3.09 -14.99
C ASP A 148 8.50 -1.84 -14.15
N GLY A 149 9.50 -0.97 -14.00
CA GLY A 149 9.39 0.30 -13.30
C GLY A 149 9.13 1.48 -14.22
N SER A 150 8.50 1.28 -15.38
CA SER A 150 8.12 2.37 -16.29
C SER A 150 7.13 3.36 -15.67
N ASN A 151 6.33 2.92 -14.70
CA ASN A 151 5.36 3.76 -13.98
C ASN A 151 5.88 4.28 -12.64
N CYS A 152 7.10 3.90 -12.22
CA CYS A 152 7.68 4.39 -10.98
C CYS A 152 7.97 5.89 -11.06
N CYS A 153 8.08 6.51 -9.89
CA CYS A 153 8.86 7.74 -9.75
C CYS A 153 10.30 7.48 -10.24
N PRO A 154 10.98 8.48 -10.82
CA PRO A 154 12.35 8.32 -11.30
C PRO A 154 13.29 7.73 -10.22
N PRO A 155 14.22 6.82 -10.59
CA PRO A 155 14.49 6.36 -11.94
C PRO A 155 13.43 5.38 -12.48
N GLN A 156 13.11 5.51 -13.76
CA GLN A 156 12.25 4.57 -14.48
C GLN A 156 13.12 3.58 -15.25
N GLY A 157 12.67 2.34 -15.39
CA GLY A 157 13.40 1.31 -16.14
C GLY A 157 12.99 -0.10 -15.77
N ARG A 158 13.73 -1.07 -16.31
CA ARG A 158 13.58 -2.47 -15.90
C ARG A 158 14.56 -2.78 -14.78
N TYR A 159 14.05 -3.44 -13.75
CA TYR A 159 14.83 -3.85 -12.60
C TYR A 159 14.92 -5.37 -12.54
N ILE A 160 16.09 -5.87 -12.17
CA ILE A 160 16.27 -7.26 -11.75
C ILE A 160 16.77 -7.26 -10.32
N MET A 161 15.99 -7.87 -9.44
CA MET A 161 16.40 -8.15 -8.06
C MET A 161 16.81 -9.61 -7.98
N LEU A 162 18.10 -9.86 -7.80
CA LEU A 162 18.63 -11.21 -7.62
C LEU A 162 18.95 -11.43 -6.14
N PHE A 163 18.16 -12.27 -5.49
CA PHE A 163 18.35 -12.73 -4.13
C PHE A 163 19.18 -14.00 -4.11
N SER A 164 20.17 -14.06 -3.21
CA SER A 164 21.05 -15.21 -3.03
C SER A 164 21.00 -15.72 -1.59
N ASP A 165 21.28 -17.01 -1.43
CA ASP A 165 21.19 -17.75 -0.17
C ASP A 165 19.80 -17.61 0.46
N VAL A 166 18.78 -17.76 -0.38
CA VAL A 166 17.37 -17.70 0.02
C VAL A 166 17.05 -18.95 0.84
N ASN A 167 16.69 -18.76 2.10
CA ASN A 167 16.31 -19.86 3.00
C ASN A 167 14.78 -19.93 3.23
N PHE A 168 14.05 -18.88 2.86
CA PHE A 168 12.61 -18.83 2.92
C PHE A 168 12.06 -17.95 1.80
N PHE A 169 11.00 -18.43 1.15
CA PHE A 169 10.22 -17.66 0.19
C PHE A 169 8.77 -18.14 0.21
N HIS A 170 7.86 -17.21 0.43
CA HIS A 170 6.43 -17.46 0.38
C HIS A 170 5.72 -16.29 -0.30
N MET A 171 4.80 -16.60 -1.19
CA MET A 171 3.91 -15.63 -1.81
C MET A 171 2.48 -16.12 -1.63
N THR A 172 1.58 -15.24 -1.17
CA THR A 172 0.21 -15.64 -0.84
C THR A 172 -0.64 -15.88 -2.09
N GLN A 173 -0.25 -15.31 -3.24
CA GLN A 173 -0.92 -15.49 -4.53
C GLN A 173 0.08 -15.39 -5.67
N ASP A 174 0.19 -16.41 -6.51
CA ASP A 174 1.20 -16.51 -7.57
C ASP A 174 0.75 -15.90 -8.93
N ILE A 175 -0.27 -15.03 -8.92
CA ILE A 175 -0.79 -14.40 -10.15
C ILE A 175 0.03 -13.16 -10.49
N LEU A 176 0.69 -13.17 -11.64
CA LEU A 176 1.40 -12.03 -12.22
C LEU A 176 0.64 -11.45 -13.42
N PRO A 177 0.83 -10.16 -13.76
CA PRO A 177 1.67 -9.20 -13.05
C PRO A 177 1.01 -8.66 -11.77
N LYS A 178 1.82 -8.03 -10.89
CA LYS A 178 1.35 -7.35 -9.67
C LYS A 178 2.03 -6.01 -9.48
N TRP A 179 1.31 -5.02 -8.96
CA TRP A 179 1.89 -3.72 -8.62
C TRP A 179 2.55 -3.77 -7.26
N TRP A 180 3.79 -3.30 -7.19
CA TRP A 180 4.56 -3.14 -5.97
C TRP A 180 4.10 -1.90 -5.23
N ILE A 181 3.46 -2.10 -4.07
CA ILE A 181 2.88 -1.02 -3.28
C ILE A 181 3.87 -0.57 -2.21
N TYR A 182 4.47 -1.54 -1.52
CA TYR A 182 5.34 -1.24 -0.37
C TYR A 182 6.23 -2.41 -0.01
N GLU A 183 7.39 -2.13 0.59
CA GLU A 183 8.29 -3.13 1.13
C GLU A 183 8.79 -2.78 2.53
N GLU A 184 8.96 -3.83 3.33
CA GLU A 184 9.58 -3.77 4.64
C GLU A 184 10.82 -4.64 4.68
N ILE A 185 11.88 -4.11 5.29
CA ILE A 185 13.15 -4.79 5.43
C ILE A 185 13.45 -4.90 6.92
N GLU A 186 13.71 -6.12 7.37
CA GLU A 186 14.13 -6.41 8.74
C GLU A 186 15.49 -7.11 8.72
N LEU A 187 16.39 -6.69 9.60
CA LEU A 187 17.63 -7.42 9.85
C LEU A 187 17.32 -8.59 10.80
N ILE A 188 17.60 -9.82 10.37
CA ILE A 188 17.41 -11.02 11.20
C ILE A 188 18.67 -11.30 12.03
N ASN A 189 19.84 -11.16 11.39
CA ASN A 189 21.17 -11.19 12.00
C ASN A 189 22.17 -10.46 11.08
N GLU A 190 23.46 -10.48 11.41
CA GLU A 190 24.50 -9.74 10.66
C GLU A 190 24.60 -10.12 9.17
N ASP A 191 24.22 -11.34 8.79
CA ASP A 191 24.37 -11.85 7.43
C ASP A 191 23.02 -12.03 6.71
N CYS A 192 21.89 -11.73 7.36
CA CYS A 192 20.58 -12.16 6.90
C CYS A 192 19.49 -11.10 7.12
N PHE A 193 18.71 -10.85 6.08
CA PHE A 193 17.56 -9.95 6.14
C PHE A 193 16.29 -10.65 5.70
N ARG A 194 15.16 -10.20 6.25
CA ARG A 194 13.82 -10.49 5.78
C ARG A 194 13.32 -9.32 4.96
N MET A 195 12.69 -9.60 3.83
CA MET A 195 11.93 -8.66 3.03
C MET A 195 10.48 -9.09 2.97
N GLY A 196 9.59 -8.23 3.46
CA GLY A 196 8.15 -8.32 3.23
C GLY A 196 7.76 -7.37 2.11
N ILE A 197 6.93 -7.83 1.18
CA ILE A 197 6.45 -7.02 0.06
C ILE A 197 4.93 -7.08 0.04
N LEU A 198 4.31 -5.90 -0.04
CA LEU A 198 2.90 -5.71 -0.25
C LEU A 198 2.66 -5.39 -1.73
N PHE A 199 1.84 -6.21 -2.38
CA PHE A 199 1.37 -5.94 -3.74
C PHE A 199 -0.05 -5.38 -3.75
N ASP A 200 -0.53 -4.90 -4.89
CA ASP A 200 -1.95 -4.61 -5.10
C ASP A 200 -2.83 -5.82 -4.77
N ASN A 201 -2.37 -7.02 -5.14
CA ASN A 201 -3.03 -8.26 -4.81
C ASN A 201 -2.06 -9.32 -4.26
N GLY A 202 -2.11 -9.55 -2.94
CA GLY A 202 -1.29 -10.54 -2.24
C GLY A 202 0.00 -9.97 -1.62
N GLU A 203 0.70 -10.81 -0.88
CA GLU A 203 1.92 -10.46 -0.16
C GLU A 203 3.02 -11.47 -0.48
N CYS A 204 4.26 -11.04 -0.32
CA CYS A 204 5.43 -11.90 -0.38
C CYS A 204 6.30 -11.70 0.87
N GLU A 205 6.87 -12.78 1.36
CA GLU A 205 7.93 -12.77 2.35
C GLU A 205 9.11 -13.59 1.83
N LEU A 206 10.31 -13.02 1.96
CA LEU A 206 11.56 -13.63 1.54
C LEU A 206 12.62 -13.40 2.61
N ILE A 207 13.45 -14.40 2.87
CA ILE A 207 14.63 -14.28 3.75
C ILE A 207 15.86 -14.70 2.94
N ALA A 208 16.84 -13.80 2.87
CA ALA A 208 18.05 -13.97 2.08
C ALA A 208 19.25 -13.29 2.74
N ASN A 209 20.45 -13.67 2.30
CA ASN A 209 21.69 -13.08 2.81
C ASN A 209 22.17 -11.92 1.95
N ASN A 210 21.82 -11.92 0.66
CA ASN A 210 22.25 -10.89 -0.26
C ASN A 210 21.18 -10.57 -1.31
N LEU A 211 21.24 -9.32 -1.80
CA LEU A 211 20.47 -8.82 -2.91
C LEU A 211 21.42 -8.12 -3.88
N ILE A 212 21.26 -8.38 -5.17
CA ILE A 212 21.85 -7.58 -6.24
C ILE A 212 20.72 -6.93 -7.01
N LEU A 213 20.68 -5.60 -7.02
CA LEU A 213 19.76 -4.81 -7.83
C LEU A 213 20.46 -4.38 -9.13
N LYS A 214 19.91 -4.79 -10.27
CA LYS A 214 20.41 -4.39 -11.60
C LYS A 214 19.35 -3.55 -12.31
N THR A 215 19.78 -2.43 -12.89
CA THR A 215 18.98 -1.65 -13.84
C THR A 215 19.36 -2.09 -15.26
N LYS A 216 18.36 -2.45 -16.07
CA LYS A 216 18.52 -2.73 -17.50
C LYS A 216 18.25 -1.49 -18.33
#